data_AF-A0A401UDQ5-F1
#
_entry.id   AF-A0A401UDQ5-F1
#
_cell.length_a   1.000
_cell.length_b   1.000
_cell.length_c   1.000
_cell.angle_alpha   90.00
_cell.angle_beta   90.00
_cell.angle_gamma   90.00
#
_symmetry.space_group_name_H-M   'P 1'
#
loop_
_entity.id
_entity.type
_entity.pdbx_description
1 polymer ?
#
loop_
_entity_poly.entity_id
_entity_poly.type
_entity_poly.pdbx_seq_one_letter_code
_entity_poly.pdbx_strand_id
1 'polypeptide(L)'
;MISVLSTTNKYILQPSLLDMHQQSREWLSATEFWKKEIDFFQKLLTSKSAFFTEIEDKQKIGHFQSLIMYYNVEVIDKLARKLRTHENALADMLQSLNESDTQYFHEHKGLMEELSTFARSFNTLKQELFEFIEKALR
;
A
#
# COMPACT_ATOMS: atom_id res chain seq x y z
N MET A 1 1.97 47.15 -11.49
CA MET A 1 2.84 46.16 -10.84
C MET A 1 2.30 44.77 -11.16
N ILE A 2 2.99 44.01 -12.01
CA ILE A 2 2.61 42.63 -12.32
C ILE A 2 3.18 41.78 -11.18
N SER A 3 2.31 41.11 -10.43
CA SER A 3 2.68 40.31 -9.28
C SER A 3 3.62 39.17 -9.70
N VAL A 4 4.90 39.28 -9.32
CA VAL A 4 5.96 38.28 -9.59
C VAL A 4 5.63 36.93 -8.93
N LEU A 5 4.67 36.89 -8.00
CA LEU A 5 4.22 35.66 -7.34
C LEU A 5 3.42 34.72 -8.26
N SER A 6 2.85 35.22 -9.37
CA SER A 6 2.09 34.36 -10.31
C SER A 6 2.98 33.48 -11.17
N THR A 7 4.21 33.92 -11.48
CA THR A 7 5.08 33.22 -12.42
C THR A 7 5.87 32.10 -11.73
N THR A 8 6.14 32.24 -10.44
CA THR A 8 6.91 31.26 -9.65
C THR A 8 6.13 29.97 -9.39
N ASN A 9 4.80 30.03 -9.22
CA ASN A 9 3.99 28.84 -8.96
C ASN A 9 4.00 27.84 -10.12
N LYS A 10 3.95 28.31 -11.38
CA LYS A 10 3.90 27.42 -12.55
C LYS A 10 5.15 26.53 -12.69
N TYR A 11 6.31 27.02 -12.24
CA TYR A 11 7.55 26.24 -12.27
C TYR A 11 7.76 25.36 -11.03
N ILE A 12 7.07 25.62 -9.91
CA ILE A 12 7.12 24.79 -8.69
C ILE A 12 6.13 23.61 -8.79
N LEU A 13 5.03 23.79 -9.52
CA LEU A 13 4.01 22.76 -9.67
C LEU A 13 4.52 21.56 -10.48
N GLN A 14 5.26 21.77 -11.57
CA GLN A 14 5.75 20.65 -12.37
C GLN A 14 6.70 19.68 -11.63
N PRO A 15 7.71 20.16 -10.85
CA PRO A 15 8.52 19.27 -10.02
C PRO A 15 7.71 18.52 -8.96
N SER A 16 6.78 19.20 -8.27
CA SER A 16 6.00 18.55 -7.22
C SER A 16 5.03 17.48 -7.76
N LEU A 17 4.46 17.69 -8.94
CA LEU A 17 3.64 16.68 -9.62
C LEU A 17 4.47 15.48 -10.10
N LEU A 18 5.70 15.70 -10.54
CA LEU A 18 6.62 14.61 -10.88
C LEU A 18 7.01 13.79 -9.64
N ASP A 19 7.26 14.44 -8.51
CA ASP A 19 7.52 13.77 -7.24
C ASP A 19 6.31 12.94 -6.78
N MET A 20 5.09 13.46 -6.98
CA MET A 20 3.84 12.73 -6.68
C MET A 20 3.63 11.53 -7.60
N HIS A 21 3.94 11.68 -8.89
CA HIS A 21 3.95 10.57 -9.84
C HIS A 21 4.92 9.47 -9.37
N GLN A 22 6.17 9.85 -9.09
CA GLN A 22 7.20 8.91 -8.66
C GLN A 22 6.78 8.16 -7.38
N GLN A 23 6.26 8.88 -6.37
CA GLN A 23 5.74 8.26 -5.15
C GLN A 23 4.59 7.28 -5.44
N SER A 24 3.65 7.65 -6.30
CA SER A 24 2.52 6.78 -6.68
C SER A 24 3.01 5.51 -7.38
N ARG A 25 4.04 5.61 -8.23
CA ARG A 25 4.67 4.47 -8.90
C ARG A 25 5.39 3.55 -7.92
N GLU A 26 6.11 4.10 -6.95
CA GLU A 26 6.76 3.33 -5.88
C GLU A 26 5.74 2.53 -5.06
N TRP A 27 4.65 3.17 -4.66
CA TRP A 27 3.59 2.49 -3.93
C TRP A 27 2.83 1.47 -4.76
N LEU A 28 2.61 1.71 -6.06
CA LEU A 28 2.05 0.68 -6.95
C LEU A 28 2.95 -0.56 -6.97
N SER A 29 4.26 -0.38 -7.12
CA SER A 29 5.21 -1.49 -7.03
C SER A 29 5.18 -2.18 -5.66
N ALA A 30 5.04 -1.42 -4.58
CA ALA A 30 4.90 -1.98 -3.23
C ALA A 30 3.63 -2.82 -3.08
N THR A 31 2.48 -2.36 -3.61
CA THR A 31 1.23 -3.15 -3.57
C THR A 31 1.34 -4.47 -4.32
N GLU A 32 2.03 -4.48 -5.47
CA GLU A 32 2.30 -5.72 -6.21
C GLU A 32 3.22 -6.67 -5.43
N PHE A 33 4.21 -6.11 -4.72
CA PHE A 33 5.09 -6.89 -3.85
C PHE A 33 4.34 -7.48 -2.66
N TRP A 34 3.53 -6.70 -1.96
CA TRP A 34 2.72 -7.18 -0.85
C TRP A 34 1.76 -8.30 -1.26
N LYS A 35 1.19 -8.24 -2.47
CA LYS A 35 0.35 -9.30 -3.01
C LYS A 35 1.12 -10.63 -3.12
N LYS A 36 2.34 -10.57 -3.66
CA LYS A 36 3.23 -11.74 -3.74
C LYS A 36 3.63 -12.25 -2.35
N GLU A 37 3.91 -11.35 -1.41
CA GLU A 37 4.24 -11.72 -0.03
C GLU A 37 3.07 -12.42 0.67
N ILE A 38 1.85 -11.93 0.50
CA ILE A 38 0.64 -12.57 1.03
C ILE A 38 0.43 -13.97 0.47
N ASP A 39 0.58 -14.14 -0.83
CA ASP A 39 0.46 -15.45 -1.46
C ASP A 39 1.54 -16.41 -0.93
N PHE A 40 2.75 -15.88 -0.66
CA PHE A 40 3.81 -16.63 0.01
C PHE A 40 3.43 -16.99 1.46
N PHE A 41 2.89 -16.06 2.25
CA PHE A 41 2.44 -16.32 3.62
C PHE A 41 1.36 -17.39 3.68
N GLN A 42 0.40 -17.37 2.75
CA GLN A 42 -0.63 -18.40 2.66
C GLN A 42 -0.02 -19.79 2.43
N LYS A 43 0.93 -19.90 1.50
CA LYS A 43 1.64 -21.14 1.20
C LYS A 43 2.49 -21.61 2.38
N LEU A 44 3.21 -20.69 3.01
CA LEU A 44 4.03 -20.97 4.19
C LEU A 44 3.18 -21.52 5.33
N LEU A 45 2.09 -20.82 5.67
CA LEU A 45 1.18 -21.22 6.74
C LEU A 45 0.56 -22.59 6.45
N THR A 46 0.12 -22.84 5.21
CA THR A 46 -0.44 -24.14 4.80
C THR A 46 0.59 -25.26 4.87
N SER A 47 1.85 -24.98 4.51
CA SER A 47 2.92 -25.97 4.55
C SER A 47 3.36 -26.33 5.98
N LYS A 48 3.23 -25.38 6.91
CA LYS A 48 3.68 -25.52 8.30
C LYS A 48 2.56 -25.81 9.29
N SER A 49 1.30 -25.63 8.91
CA SER A 49 0.14 -25.87 9.78
C SER A 49 0.08 -27.30 10.31
N ALA A 50 0.66 -28.27 9.59
CA ALA A 50 0.70 -29.67 10.01
C ALA A 50 1.57 -29.93 11.25
N PHE A 51 2.54 -29.05 11.56
CA PHE A 51 3.40 -29.19 12.73
C PHE A 51 2.73 -28.71 14.03
N PHE A 52 1.60 -28.02 13.93
CA PHE A 52 0.87 -27.50 15.08
C PHE A 52 -0.26 -28.45 15.48
N THR A 53 -0.07 -29.16 16.59
CA THR A 53 -1.04 -30.16 17.08
C THR A 53 -2.00 -29.61 18.13
N GLU A 54 -1.60 -28.53 18.83
CA GLU A 54 -2.38 -27.93 19.91
C GLU A 54 -3.60 -27.17 19.40
N ILE A 55 -4.67 -27.15 20.20
CA ILE A 55 -5.93 -26.48 19.84
C ILE A 55 -5.72 -24.97 19.69
N GLU A 56 -4.93 -24.37 20.58
CA GLU A 56 -4.62 -22.92 20.55
C GLU A 56 -3.88 -22.52 19.28
N ASP A 57 -2.94 -23.35 18.81
CA ASP A 57 -2.21 -23.08 17.58
C ASP A 57 -3.10 -23.22 16.34
N LYS A 58 -4.02 -24.19 16.33
CA LYS A 58 -5.02 -24.31 15.26
C LYS A 58 -5.93 -23.08 15.18
N GLN A 59 -6.32 -22.51 16.33
CA GLN A 59 -7.07 -21.25 16.35
C GLN A 59 -6.26 -20.08 15.79
N LYS A 60 -4.98 -19.96 16.16
CA LYS A 60 -4.07 -18.95 15.60
C LYS A 60 -3.87 -19.11 14.10
N ILE A 61 -3.73 -20.34 13.60
CA ILE A 61 -3.66 -20.62 12.16
C ILE A 61 -4.92 -20.10 11.46
N GLY A 62 -6.11 -20.41 11.99
CA GLY A 62 -7.37 -19.91 11.43
C GLY A 62 -7.47 -18.39 11.43
N HIS A 63 -6.95 -17.74 12.49
CA HIS A 63 -6.85 -16.29 12.55
C HIS A 63 -5.94 -15.73 11.45
N PHE A 64 -4.73 -16.28 11.30
CA PHE A 64 -3.81 -15.85 10.25
C PHE A 64 -4.38 -16.09 8.85
N GLN A 65 -5.03 -17.22 8.59
CA GLN A 65 -5.70 -17.49 7.30
C GLN A 65 -6.76 -16.43 6.99
N SER A 66 -7.58 -16.08 7.98
CA SER A 66 -8.61 -15.05 7.84
C SER A 66 -8.01 -13.67 7.55
N LEU A 67 -6.94 -13.31 8.26
CA LEU A 67 -6.20 -12.07 8.01
C LEU A 67 -5.57 -12.06 6.62
N ILE A 68 -4.84 -13.10 6.23
CA ILE A 68 -4.20 -13.21 4.92
C ILE A 68 -5.24 -13.05 3.81
N MET A 69 -6.40 -13.71 3.92
CA MET A 69 -7.50 -13.57 2.96
C MET A 69 -8.03 -12.13 2.90
N TYR A 70 -8.31 -11.52 4.06
CA TYR A 70 -8.81 -10.14 4.15
C TYR A 70 -7.83 -9.15 3.51
N TYR A 71 -6.55 -9.24 3.85
CA TYR A 71 -5.54 -8.34 3.31
C TYR A 71 -5.38 -8.52 1.78
N ASN A 72 -5.43 -9.76 1.27
CA ASN A 72 -5.28 -10.03 -0.16
C ASN A 72 -6.42 -9.42 -0.98
N VAL A 73 -7.65 -9.75 -0.60
CA VAL A 73 -8.84 -9.48 -1.43
C VAL A 73 -9.38 -8.07 -1.20
N GLU A 74 -9.41 -7.61 0.06
CA GLU A 74 -10.10 -6.38 0.42
C GLU A 74 -9.16 -5.19 0.53
N VAL A 75 -7.98 -5.37 1.11
CA VAL A 75 -7.12 -4.23 1.48
C VAL A 75 -6.14 -3.89 0.36
N ILE A 76 -5.25 -4.82 -0.03
CA ILE A 76 -4.21 -4.55 -1.04
C ILE A 76 -4.83 -4.20 -2.38
N ASP A 77 -5.82 -4.98 -2.84
CA ASP A 77 -6.49 -4.72 -4.12
C ASP A 77 -7.23 -3.37 -4.13
N LYS A 78 -7.82 -2.96 -3.00
CA LYS A 78 -8.46 -1.63 -2.87
C LYS A 78 -7.43 -0.50 -2.89
N LEU A 79 -6.30 -0.64 -2.19
CA LEU A 79 -5.22 0.35 -2.21
C LEU A 79 -4.62 0.49 -3.60
N ALA A 80 -4.37 -0.63 -4.30
CA ALA A 80 -3.87 -0.62 -5.67
C ALA A 80 -4.87 0.04 -6.63
N ARG A 81 -6.18 -0.21 -6.49
CA ARG A 81 -7.21 0.48 -7.28
C ARG A 81 -7.23 1.98 -7.01
N LYS A 82 -7.20 2.41 -5.74
CA LYS A 82 -7.14 3.83 -5.36
C LYS A 82 -5.93 4.53 -5.99
N LEU A 83 -4.74 3.91 -5.89
CA LEU A 83 -3.51 4.42 -6.50
C LEU A 83 -3.63 4.57 -8.01
N ARG A 84 -4.17 3.56 -8.71
CA ARG A 84 -4.36 3.63 -10.17
C ARG A 84 -5.33 4.75 -10.57
N THR A 85 -6.43 4.92 -9.83
CA THR A 85 -7.37 6.03 -10.07
C THR A 85 -6.69 7.38 -9.82
N HIS A 86 -5.92 7.50 -8.74
CA HIS A 86 -5.17 8.72 -8.39
C HIS A 86 -4.11 9.07 -9.45
N GLU A 87 -3.45 8.05 -9.99
CA GLU A 87 -2.46 8.18 -11.05
C GLU A 87 -3.10 8.59 -12.39
N ASN A 88 -4.27 8.04 -12.72
CA ASN A 88 -5.02 8.48 -13.90
C ASN A 88 -5.47 9.93 -13.77
N ALA A 89 -5.93 10.35 -12.59
CA ALA A 89 -6.29 11.75 -12.33
C ALA A 89 -5.09 12.69 -12.48
N LEU A 90 -3.87 12.26 -12.09
CA LEU A 90 -2.64 13.01 -12.35
C LEU A 90 -2.41 13.22 -13.84
N ALA A 91 -2.55 12.16 -14.63
CA ALA A 91 -2.36 12.21 -16.07
C ALA A 91 -3.35 13.18 -16.74
N ASP A 92 -4.63 13.15 -16.33
CA ASP A 92 -5.66 14.05 -16.82
C ASP A 92 -5.37 15.52 -16.44
N MET A 93 -4.87 15.74 -15.22
CA MET A 93 -4.49 17.07 -14.74
C MET A 93 -3.31 17.65 -15.54
N LEU A 94 -2.31 16.82 -15.85
CA LEU A 94 -1.17 17.20 -16.68
C LEU A 94 -1.57 17.48 -18.13
N GLN A 95 -2.50 16.70 -18.70
CA GLN A 95 -3.01 16.93 -20.06
C GLN A 95 -3.83 18.22 -20.16
N SER A 96 -4.64 18.51 -19.15
CA SER A 96 -5.50 19.71 -19.10
C SER A 96 -4.77 20.98 -18.64
N LEU A 97 -3.50 20.89 -18.25
CA LEU A 97 -2.69 21.98 -17.68
C LEU A 97 -3.34 22.63 -16.43
N ASN A 98 -4.19 21.88 -15.72
CA ASN A 98 -4.91 22.34 -14.54
C ASN A 98 -4.09 22.09 -13.26
N GLU A 99 -2.88 22.64 -13.21
CA GLU A 99 -1.90 22.37 -12.14
C GLU A 99 -2.29 22.99 -10.77
N SER A 100 -3.40 23.73 -10.69
CA SER A 100 -3.85 24.44 -9.47
C SER A 100 -4.89 23.69 -8.63
N ASP A 101 -5.18 22.43 -8.92
CA ASP A 101 -6.17 21.65 -8.17
C ASP A 101 -5.68 21.28 -6.76
N THR A 102 -6.01 22.12 -5.78
CA THR A 102 -5.62 21.91 -4.37
C THR A 102 -6.25 20.67 -3.74
N GLN A 103 -7.36 20.18 -4.28
CA GLN A 103 -8.01 18.96 -3.79
C GLN A 103 -7.15 17.75 -4.11
N TYR A 104 -6.59 17.68 -5.32
CA TYR A 104 -5.69 16.60 -5.74
C TYR A 104 -4.48 16.44 -4.80
N PHE A 105 -3.82 17.54 -4.42
CA PHE A 105 -2.68 17.53 -3.50
C PHE A 105 -3.08 16.99 -2.10
N HIS A 106 -4.27 17.35 -1.63
CA HIS A 106 -4.78 16.86 -0.35
C HIS A 106 -5.09 15.36 -0.40
N GLU A 107 -5.76 14.91 -1.46
CA GLU A 107 -6.05 13.49 -1.70
C GLU A 107 -4.78 12.66 -1.82
N HIS A 108 -3.78 13.17 -2.54
CA HIS A 108 -2.47 12.51 -2.67
C HIS A 108 -1.85 12.27 -1.29
N LYS A 109 -1.77 13.32 -0.45
CA LYS A 109 -1.21 13.21 0.89
C LYS A 109 -1.98 12.19 1.74
N GLY A 110 -3.31 12.25 1.73
CA GLY A 110 -4.15 11.30 2.45
C GLY A 110 -3.93 9.86 2.00
N LEU A 111 -3.77 9.63 0.70
CA LEU A 111 -3.47 8.31 0.15
C LEU A 111 -2.08 7.80 0.56
N MET A 112 -1.06 8.67 0.56
CA MET A 112 0.29 8.30 1.04
C MET A 112 0.29 7.93 2.53
N GLU A 113 -0.48 8.65 3.36
CA GLU A 113 -0.64 8.35 4.78
C GLU A 113 -1.39 7.02 5.00
N GLU A 114 -2.43 6.74 4.22
CA GLU A 114 -3.16 5.46 4.23
C GLU A 114 -2.21 4.29 3.90
N LEU A 115 -1.41 4.43 2.84
CA LEU A 115 -0.44 3.42 2.41
C LEU A 115 0.67 3.20 3.43
N SER A 116 1.19 4.29 4.01
CA SER A 116 2.22 4.22 5.05
C SER A 116 1.71 3.53 6.33
N THR A 117 0.46 3.80 6.70
CA THR A 117 -0.18 3.14 7.84
C THR A 117 -0.34 1.65 7.57
N PHE A 118 -0.86 1.30 6.39
CA PHE A 118 -0.99 -0.09 5.98
C PHE A 118 0.36 -0.83 5.96
N ALA A 119 1.42 -0.21 5.43
CA ALA A 119 2.75 -0.80 5.37
C ALA A 119 3.27 -1.21 6.75
N ARG A 120 3.01 -0.39 7.79
CA ARG A 120 3.37 -0.70 9.18
C ARG A 120 2.58 -1.90 9.69
N SER A 121 1.25 -1.89 9.52
CA SER A 121 0.39 -3.02 9.93
C SER A 121 0.78 -4.32 9.22
N PHE A 122 1.11 -4.24 7.94
CA PHE A 122 1.55 -5.38 7.14
C PHE A 122 2.89 -5.94 7.64
N ASN A 123 3.82 -5.06 8.03
CA ASN A 123 5.08 -5.49 8.61
C ASN A 123 4.91 -6.15 9.99
N THR A 124 3.98 -5.65 10.83
CA THR A 124 3.63 -6.30 12.09
C THR A 124 3.05 -7.70 11.86
N LEU A 125 2.10 -7.84 10.92
CA LEU A 125 1.54 -9.15 10.55
C LEU A 125 2.64 -10.14 10.11
N LYS A 126 3.60 -9.66 9.30
CA LYS A 126 4.74 -10.46 8.84
C LYS A 126 5.61 -10.94 10.00
N GLN A 127 5.93 -10.06 10.94
CA GLN A 127 6.71 -10.41 12.13
C GLN A 127 5.99 -11.47 12.98
N GLU A 128 4.71 -11.22 13.31
CA GLU A 128 3.90 -12.15 14.11
C GLU A 128 3.76 -13.53 13.44
N LEU A 129 3.56 -13.56 12.12
CA LEU A 129 3.50 -14.81 11.36
C LEU A 129 4.81 -15.57 11.44
N PHE A 130 5.95 -14.92 11.23
CA PHE A 130 7.25 -15.61 11.28
C PHE A 130 7.59 -16.10 12.68
N GLU A 131 7.35 -15.29 13.72
CA GLU A 131 7.51 -15.73 15.11
C GLU A 131 6.62 -16.93 15.45
N PHE A 132 5.39 -16.95 14.92
CA PHE A 132 4.50 -18.09 15.08
C PHE A 132 5.04 -19.34 14.38
N ILE A 133 5.49 -19.22 13.12
CA ILE A 133 6.04 -20.33 12.33
C ILE A 133 7.35 -20.87 12.93
N GLU A 134 8.21 -20.02 13.47
CA GLU A 134 9.45 -20.41 14.13
C GLU A 134 9.19 -21.30 15.36
N LYS A 135 8.08 -21.10 16.08
CA LYS A 135 7.70 -21.98 17.20
C LYS A 135 7.46 -23.42 16.77
N ALA A 136 6.97 -23.65 15.55
CA ALA A 136 6.79 -25.00 15.01
C ALA A 136 8.09 -25.66 14.51
N LEU A 137 9.18 -24.89 14.38
CA LEU A 137 10.48 -25.40 13.93
C LEU A 137 11.43 -25.72 15.09
N ARG A 138 11.06 -25.39 16.34
CA ARG A 138 11.80 -25.72 17.55
C ARG A 138 11.25 -26.99 18.18
#